data_AF-A0A1Q9D1G9-F1
#
_entry.id   AF-A0A1Q9D1G9-F1
#
_cell.length_a   1.000
_cell.length_b   1.000
_cell.length_c   1.000
_cell.angle_alpha   90.00
_cell.angle_beta   90.00
_cell.angle_gamma   90.00
#
_symmetry.space_group_name_H-M   'P 1'
#
loop_
_entity.id
_entity.type
_entity.pdbx_description
1 polymer ?
#
loop_
_entity_poly.entity_id
_entity_poly.type
_entity_poly.pdbx_seq_one_letter_code
_entity_poly.pdbx_strand_id
1 'polypeptide(L)'
;MLRITLLSGIELTSIPLEDLGESSDVKALKQRLHAELGLPARFRQRLVHEGNELDDAFQLDSAMELQVLTLAFSDDAQQMSDLYRAATYGWVVEAEALLQLPMDPDGDAASYDGTTPLMHAANTSQVDVVRLFIEAGAQLNYCSTRTGRTVLMQAAWLGYSEVVEVFLEAGARMDICDSDDRTALHISAEAAHASIVQLLLAAGADRDVQDHDGRTALMLATEGYHAEVRRLLEGHPVP
;
A
#
# COMPACT_ATOMS: atom_id res chain seq x y z
N MET A 1 4.31 -23.21 23.39
CA MET A 1 3.22 -22.25 23.14
C MET A 1 3.78 -20.86 23.34
N LEU A 2 3.47 -19.93 22.45
CA LEU A 2 3.73 -18.52 22.63
C LEU A 2 2.54 -17.90 23.35
N ARG A 3 2.79 -17.14 24.41
CA ARG A 3 1.75 -16.42 25.14
C ARG A 3 1.92 -14.94 24.92
N ILE A 4 0.93 -14.28 24.33
CA ILE A 4 1.05 -12.92 23.84
C ILE A 4 0.20 -12.01 24.71
N THR A 5 0.84 -11.01 25.32
CA THR A 5 0.25 -10.16 26.35
C THR A 5 0.46 -8.68 26.04
N LEU A 6 -0.40 -7.82 26.59
CA LEU A 6 -0.14 -6.39 26.68
C LEU A 6 0.80 -6.10 27.86
N LEU A 7 1.38 -4.89 27.90
CA LEU A 7 2.14 -4.41 29.09
C LEU A 7 1.34 -4.47 30.40
N SER A 8 0.01 -4.38 30.31
CA SER A 8 -0.87 -4.51 31.47
C SER A 8 -0.94 -5.93 32.04
N GLY A 9 -0.33 -6.93 31.37
CA GLY A 9 -0.43 -8.35 31.71
C GLY A 9 -1.69 -9.04 31.18
N ILE A 10 -2.54 -8.32 30.43
CA ILE A 10 -3.72 -8.91 29.78
C ILE A 10 -3.25 -9.80 28.63
N GLU A 11 -3.69 -11.06 28.63
CA GLU A 11 -3.45 -12.00 27.54
C GLU A 11 -4.33 -11.65 26.34
N LEU A 12 -3.70 -11.44 25.19
CA LEU A 12 -4.38 -11.20 23.91
C LEU A 12 -4.73 -12.51 23.22
N THR A 13 -3.74 -13.40 23.14
CA THR A 13 -3.87 -14.70 22.50
C THR A 13 -2.74 -15.63 22.95
N SER A 14 -2.90 -16.91 22.68
CA SER A 14 -1.85 -17.91 22.83
C SER A 14 -1.80 -18.80 21.60
N ILE A 15 -0.60 -19.00 21.06
CA ILE A 15 -0.37 -19.66 19.78
C ILE A 15 0.53 -20.89 20.01
N PRO A 16 0.06 -22.11 19.74
CA PRO A 16 0.91 -23.30 19.69
C PRO A 16 2.07 -23.11 18.70
N LEU A 17 3.27 -23.61 19.02
CA LEU A 17 4.45 -23.44 18.13
C LEU A 17 4.23 -24.14 16.78
N GLU A 18 3.47 -25.23 16.78
CA GLU A 18 3.06 -25.97 15.58
C GLU A 18 2.14 -25.18 14.65
N ASP A 19 1.43 -24.18 15.18
CA ASP A 19 0.51 -23.32 14.40
C ASP A 19 1.23 -22.12 13.75
N LEU A 20 2.54 -21.94 13.97
CA LEU A 20 3.31 -20.85 13.35
C LEU A 20 3.59 -21.11 11.86
N GLY A 21 3.42 -22.35 11.39
CA GLY A 21 3.62 -22.71 9.98
C GLY A 21 5.09 -22.61 9.55
N GLU A 22 5.31 -22.33 8.26
CA GLU A 22 6.66 -22.29 7.66
C GLU A 22 7.48 -21.05 8.05
N SER A 23 6.83 -19.95 8.48
CA SER A 23 7.49 -18.73 8.94
C SER A 23 7.30 -18.55 10.43
N SER A 24 8.24 -19.08 11.21
CA SER A 24 8.26 -19.00 12.68
C SER A 24 8.99 -17.76 13.19
N ASP A 25 9.14 -16.71 12.38
CA ASP A 25 9.83 -15.49 12.78
C ASP A 25 8.90 -14.42 13.39
N VAL A 26 9.52 -13.45 14.07
CA VAL A 26 8.82 -12.32 14.69
C VAL A 26 8.06 -11.48 13.66
N LYS A 27 8.59 -11.34 12.43
CA LYS A 27 7.90 -10.67 11.33
C LYS A 27 6.54 -11.31 11.04
N ALA A 28 6.51 -12.62 10.79
CA ALA A 28 5.30 -13.35 10.49
C ALA A 28 4.31 -13.30 11.67
N LEU A 29 4.81 -13.37 12.91
CA LEU A 29 3.96 -13.22 14.07
C LEU A 29 3.30 -11.83 14.14
N LYS A 30 4.05 -10.75 13.92
CA LYS A 30 3.48 -9.38 13.89
C LYS A 30 2.43 -9.23 12.79
N GLN A 31 2.68 -9.80 11.60
CA GLN A 31 1.71 -9.78 10.50
C GLN A 31 0.44 -10.56 10.84
N ARG A 32 0.57 -11.74 11.46
CA ARG A 32 -0.57 -12.54 11.93
C ARG A 32 -1.38 -11.80 13.00
N LEU A 33 -0.71 -11.17 13.95
CA LEU A 33 -1.33 -10.35 14.99
C LEU A 33 -2.13 -9.18 14.41
N HIS A 34 -1.63 -8.55 13.35
CA HIS A 34 -2.37 -7.54 12.60
C HIS A 34 -3.62 -8.14 11.95
N ALA A 35 -3.47 -9.24 11.20
CA ALA A 35 -4.55 -9.85 10.44
C ALA A 35 -5.67 -10.46 11.30
N GLU A 36 -5.32 -11.15 12.40
CA GLU A 36 -6.28 -11.89 13.22
C GLU A 36 -6.89 -11.04 14.35
N LEU A 37 -6.08 -10.16 14.96
CA LEU A 37 -6.50 -9.39 16.14
C LEU A 37 -6.73 -7.90 15.85
N GLY A 38 -6.46 -7.44 14.62
CA GLY A 38 -6.59 -6.03 14.25
C GLY A 38 -5.58 -5.13 14.96
N LEU A 39 -4.45 -5.68 15.42
CA LEU A 39 -3.35 -4.87 15.96
C LEU A 39 -2.77 -3.95 14.86
N PRO A 40 -2.06 -2.86 15.19
CA PRO A 40 -1.42 -2.01 14.18
C PRO A 40 -0.48 -2.80 13.25
N ALA A 41 -0.16 -2.27 12.07
CA ALA A 41 0.77 -2.89 11.12
C ALA A 41 2.13 -3.28 11.76
N ARG A 42 2.87 -4.23 11.15
CA ARG A 42 4.08 -4.83 11.75
C ARG A 42 5.09 -3.81 12.29
N PHE A 43 5.27 -2.72 11.55
CA PHE A 43 6.20 -1.64 11.85
C PHE A 43 5.84 -0.86 13.12
N ARG A 44 4.56 -0.85 13.50
CA ARG A 44 4.05 -0.23 14.73
C ARG A 44 3.99 -1.18 15.92
N GLN A 45 4.43 -2.42 15.76
CA GLN A 45 4.47 -3.41 16.83
C GLN A 45 5.90 -3.66 17.29
N ARG A 46 6.11 -3.76 18.61
CA ARG A 46 7.31 -4.34 19.22
C ARG A 46 6.95 -5.55 20.04
N LEU A 47 7.70 -6.63 19.83
CA LEU A 47 7.61 -7.84 20.63
C LEU A 47 8.78 -7.84 21.59
N VAL A 48 8.48 -7.98 22.87
CA VAL A 48 9.46 -7.95 23.95
C VAL A 48 9.38 -9.27 24.72
N HIS A 49 10.53 -9.89 24.95
CA HIS A 49 10.69 -11.07 25.78
C HIS A 49 11.70 -10.78 26.90
N GLU A 50 11.29 -10.99 28.16
CA GLU A 50 12.13 -10.73 29.35
C GLU A 50 12.75 -9.32 29.37
N GLY A 51 12.04 -8.33 28.83
CA GLY A 51 12.50 -6.93 28.76
C GLY A 51 13.38 -6.60 27.56
N ASN A 52 13.70 -7.58 26.70
CA ASN A 52 14.46 -7.38 25.47
C ASN A 52 13.55 -7.33 24.24
N GLU A 53 13.72 -6.32 23.40
CA GLU A 53 13.04 -6.24 22.10
C GLU A 53 13.58 -7.30 21.14
N LEU A 54 12.68 -7.99 20.45
CA LEU A 54 13.00 -8.98 19.45
C LEU A 54 12.97 -8.34 18.05
N ASP A 55 14.03 -8.56 17.27
CA ASP A 55 14.08 -8.18 15.87
C ASP A 55 13.14 -9.04 15.01
N ASP A 56 12.81 -8.57 13.81
CA ASP A 56 11.88 -9.22 12.90
C ASP A 56 12.35 -10.61 12.41
N ALA A 57 13.67 -10.89 12.44
CA ALA A 57 14.27 -12.15 11.99
C ALA A 57 14.39 -13.21 13.11
N PHE A 58 14.14 -12.82 14.36
CA PHE A 58 14.24 -13.69 15.52
C PHE A 58 13.29 -14.88 15.38
N GLN A 59 13.82 -16.09 15.57
CA GLN A 59 13.07 -17.33 15.43
C GLN A 59 12.35 -17.71 16.73
N LEU A 60 11.06 -18.00 16.62
CA LEU A 60 10.18 -18.38 17.72
C LEU A 60 10.12 -19.92 17.84
N ASP A 61 11.26 -20.52 18.19
CA ASP A 61 11.45 -21.98 18.25
C ASP A 61 11.08 -22.63 19.61
N SER A 62 10.78 -21.80 20.60
CA SER A 62 10.60 -22.21 21.99
C SER A 62 9.43 -21.48 22.64
N ALA A 63 8.88 -22.09 23.70
CA ALA A 63 7.76 -21.51 24.43
C ALA A 63 8.23 -20.28 25.22
N MET A 64 7.58 -19.14 24.99
CA MET A 64 7.95 -17.87 25.62
C MET A 64 6.72 -16.98 25.85
N GLU A 65 6.83 -16.10 26.84
CA GLU A 65 5.88 -15.01 27.04
C GLU A 65 6.38 -13.77 26.31
N LEU A 66 5.53 -13.24 25.43
CA LEU A 66 5.79 -12.06 24.61
C LEU A 66 4.88 -10.93 25.05
N GLN A 67 5.46 -9.73 25.16
CA GLN A 67 4.73 -8.49 25.36
C GLN A 67 4.68 -7.73 24.05
N VAL A 68 3.47 -7.35 23.62
CA VAL A 68 3.24 -6.49 22.46
C VAL A 68 3.17 -5.04 22.92
N LEU A 69 4.04 -4.20 22.35
CA LEU A 69 3.98 -2.75 22.46
C LEU A 69 3.51 -2.16 21.15
N THR A 70 2.57 -1.23 21.21
CA THR A 70 2.15 -0.43 20.05
C THR A 70 2.84 0.92 20.08
N LEU A 71 3.53 1.27 19.01
CA LEU A 71 4.22 2.55 18.89
C LEU A 71 3.24 3.65 18.46
N ALA A 72 3.29 4.78 19.16
CA ALA A 72 2.72 6.03 18.69
C ALA A 72 3.66 6.65 17.66
N PHE A 73 3.11 7.48 16.77
CA PHE A 73 3.92 8.24 15.82
C PHE A 73 4.64 9.39 16.53
N SER A 74 5.79 9.76 16.00
CA SER A 74 6.59 10.89 16.41
C SER A 74 6.85 11.80 15.21
N ASP A 75 6.86 13.11 15.48
CA ASP A 75 7.08 14.12 14.46
C ASP A 75 8.57 14.44 14.35
N ASP A 76 9.27 13.71 13.47
CA ASP A 76 10.65 14.01 13.08
C ASP A 76 10.73 14.38 11.59
N ALA A 77 10.88 15.67 11.33
CA ALA A 77 10.89 16.21 9.97
C ALA A 77 12.09 15.71 9.14
N GLN A 78 13.24 15.42 9.77
CA GLN A 78 14.41 14.94 9.05
C GLN A 78 14.20 13.48 8.63
N GLN A 79 13.71 12.65 9.55
CA GLN A 79 13.38 11.25 9.22
C GLN A 79 12.32 11.16 8.13
N MET A 80 11.30 12.02 8.18
CA MET A 80 10.29 12.11 7.14
C MET A 80 10.90 12.47 5.78
N SER A 81 11.75 13.50 5.73
CA SER A 81 12.46 13.89 4.51
C SER A 81 13.31 12.74 3.93
N ASP A 82 13.99 11.99 4.80
CA ASP A 82 14.76 10.82 4.37
C ASP A 82 13.87 9.67 3.89
N LEU A 83 12.66 9.50 4.44
CA LEU A 83 11.68 8.53 3.98
C LEU A 83 11.16 8.89 2.58
N TYR A 84 10.87 10.16 2.31
CA TYR A 84 10.53 10.64 0.95
C TYR A 84 11.63 10.33 -0.06
N ARG A 85 12.90 10.54 0.31
CA ARG A 85 14.04 10.24 -0.57
C ARG A 85 14.17 8.74 -0.80
N ALA A 86 14.09 7.94 0.26
CA ALA A 86 14.17 6.49 0.13
C ALA A 86 13.05 5.93 -0.75
N ALA A 87 11.82 6.46 -0.60
CA ALA A 87 10.69 6.15 -1.45
C ALA A 87 10.92 6.51 -2.92
N THR A 88 11.40 7.74 -3.18
CA THR A 88 11.64 8.23 -4.54
C THR A 88 12.71 7.41 -5.27
N TYR A 89 13.80 7.09 -4.58
CA TYR A 89 14.98 6.46 -5.18
C TYR A 89 15.02 4.93 -5.06
N GLY A 90 14.01 4.30 -4.44
CA GLY A 90 13.95 2.85 -4.31
C GLY A 90 14.94 2.29 -3.28
N TRP A 91 15.30 3.06 -2.26
CA TRP A 91 16.22 2.62 -1.22
C TRP A 91 15.49 1.75 -0.20
N VAL A 92 15.30 0.48 -0.56
CA VAL A 92 14.47 -0.50 0.19
C VAL A 92 14.93 -0.65 1.64
N VAL A 93 16.24 -0.80 1.87
CA VAL A 93 16.81 -1.02 3.21
C VAL A 93 16.61 0.22 4.09
N GLU A 94 16.88 1.39 3.54
CA GLU A 94 16.69 2.67 4.23
C GLU A 94 15.22 2.94 4.52
N ALA A 95 14.33 2.67 3.56
CA ALA A 95 12.89 2.80 3.76
C ALA A 95 12.40 1.86 4.86
N GLU A 96 12.82 0.59 4.85
CA GLU A 96 12.45 -0.36 5.90
C GLU A 96 12.98 0.08 7.28
N ALA A 97 14.24 0.51 7.35
CA ALA A 97 14.83 0.99 8.60
C ALA A 97 14.10 2.22 9.17
N LEU A 98 13.71 3.16 8.29
CA LEU A 98 12.94 4.34 8.68
C LEU A 98 11.52 3.97 9.14
N LEU A 99 10.83 3.09 8.41
CA LEU A 99 9.48 2.63 8.78
C LEU A 99 9.48 1.85 10.11
N GLN A 100 10.59 1.25 10.51
CA GLN A 100 10.71 0.66 11.84
C GLN A 100 10.70 1.73 12.95
N LEU A 101 11.08 2.98 12.69
CA LEU A 101 11.00 4.05 13.69
C LEU A 101 9.53 4.44 13.96
N PRO A 102 9.23 5.09 15.10
CA PRO A 102 7.88 5.56 15.41
C PRO A 102 7.49 6.74 14.50
N MET A 103 7.17 6.47 13.23
CA MET A 103 6.76 7.48 12.25
C MET A 103 5.51 7.05 11.49
N ASP A 104 4.74 8.03 11.02
CA ASP A 104 3.60 7.80 10.14
C ASP A 104 4.10 7.50 8.71
N PRO A 105 3.80 6.34 8.11
CA PRO A 105 4.25 6.01 6.75
C PRO A 105 3.69 6.97 5.67
N ASP A 106 2.57 7.64 5.94
CA ASP A 106 1.97 8.59 5.00
C ASP A 106 2.58 10.00 5.13
N GLY A 107 3.22 10.29 6.26
CA GLY A 107 3.70 11.61 6.64
C GLY A 107 2.57 12.63 6.81
N ASP A 108 2.95 13.88 7.05
CA ASP A 108 1.97 14.97 7.05
C ASP A 108 1.61 15.33 5.60
N ALA A 109 0.45 14.85 5.13
CA ALA A 109 -0.10 15.17 3.83
C ALA A 109 -0.19 16.68 3.55
N ALA A 110 -0.18 17.54 4.58
CA ALA A 110 -0.19 19.00 4.39
C ALA A 110 1.15 19.59 3.92
N SER A 111 2.26 18.85 3.95
CA SER A 111 3.62 19.41 3.77
C SER A 111 4.15 19.43 2.32
N TYR A 112 3.57 18.65 1.39
CA TYR A 112 4.01 18.56 -0.03
C TYR A 112 2.86 18.28 -1.00
N ASP A 113 2.09 19.28 -1.45
CA ASP A 113 1.02 19.11 -2.46
C ASP A 113 0.02 17.94 -2.17
N GLY A 114 -0.15 17.55 -0.90
CA GLY A 114 -0.95 16.37 -0.56
C GLY A 114 -0.32 15.02 -0.94
N THR A 115 0.96 15.00 -1.33
CA THR A 115 1.66 13.78 -1.77
C THR A 115 2.28 13.07 -0.58
N THR A 116 2.15 11.75 -0.53
CA THR A 116 2.75 10.89 0.51
C THR A 116 4.02 10.21 -0.02
N PRO A 117 4.91 9.69 0.85
CA PRO A 117 6.06 8.90 0.41
C PRO A 117 5.67 7.75 -0.54
N LEU A 118 4.54 7.08 -0.28
CA LEU A 118 4.01 6.05 -1.16
C LEU A 118 3.70 6.56 -2.58
N MET A 119 3.14 7.78 -2.72
CA MET A 119 2.93 8.39 -4.05
C MET A 119 4.24 8.61 -4.79
N HIS A 120 5.32 8.99 -4.10
CA HIS A 120 6.64 9.14 -4.72
C HIS A 120 7.20 7.80 -5.21
N ALA A 121 7.13 6.75 -4.39
CA ALA A 121 7.54 5.41 -4.79
C ALA A 121 6.73 4.87 -5.98
N ALA A 122 5.41 5.11 -5.99
CA ALA A 122 4.54 4.75 -7.10
C ALA A 122 4.92 5.51 -8.39
N ASN A 123 5.22 6.81 -8.29
CA ASN A 123 5.59 7.66 -9.42
C ASN A 123 6.96 7.36 -10.02
N THR A 124 7.79 6.61 -9.31
CA THR A 124 9.11 6.17 -9.80
C THR A 124 9.20 4.66 -10.00
N SER A 125 8.05 3.95 -9.98
CA SER A 125 7.95 2.50 -10.20
C SER A 125 8.76 1.64 -9.22
N GLN A 126 8.91 2.08 -7.97
CA GLN A 126 9.70 1.38 -6.94
C GLN A 126 8.85 0.30 -6.25
N VAL A 127 8.62 -0.82 -6.94
CA VAL A 127 7.69 -1.89 -6.52
C VAL A 127 8.00 -2.43 -5.12
N ASP A 128 9.26 -2.72 -4.81
CA ASP A 128 9.64 -3.26 -3.49
C ASP A 128 9.34 -2.26 -2.36
N VAL A 129 9.58 -0.97 -2.62
CA VAL A 129 9.26 0.08 -1.65
C VAL A 129 7.75 0.26 -1.52
N VAL A 130 7.00 0.20 -2.62
CA VAL A 130 5.52 0.21 -2.60
C VAL A 130 4.98 -0.92 -1.70
N ARG A 131 5.52 -2.14 -1.83
CA ARG A 131 5.13 -3.28 -0.99
C ARG A 131 5.46 -3.02 0.49
N LEU A 132 6.64 -2.45 0.80
CA LEU A 132 6.99 -2.08 2.17
C LEU A 132 6.02 -1.06 2.78
N PHE A 133 5.63 -0.03 2.05
CA PHE A 133 4.66 0.96 2.52
C PHE A 133 3.27 0.36 2.76
N ILE A 134 2.83 -0.57 1.89
CA ILE A 134 1.58 -1.33 2.11
C ILE A 134 1.68 -2.16 3.39
N GLU A 135 2.80 -2.86 3.60
CA GLU A 135 3.05 -3.61 4.85
C GLU A 135 3.10 -2.70 6.09
N ALA A 136 3.49 -1.43 5.92
CA ALA A 136 3.46 -0.41 6.97
C ALA A 136 2.08 0.20 7.22
N GLY A 137 1.08 -0.15 6.39
CA GLY A 137 -0.28 0.35 6.52
C GLY A 137 -0.48 1.75 5.94
N ALA A 138 0.33 2.15 4.95
CA ALA A 138 0.14 3.40 4.22
C ALA A 138 -1.24 3.46 3.53
N GLN A 139 -1.84 4.64 3.50
CA GLN A 139 -3.22 4.80 3.02
C GLN A 139 -3.28 4.92 1.48
N LEU A 140 -3.79 3.87 0.83
CA LEU A 140 -3.88 3.79 -0.65
C LEU A 140 -4.85 4.81 -1.28
N ASN A 141 -5.79 5.31 -0.48
CA ASN A 141 -6.91 6.11 -0.96
C ASN A 141 -6.73 7.62 -0.73
N TYR A 142 -5.56 8.06 -0.24
CA TYR A 142 -5.27 9.48 -0.14
C TYR A 142 -5.20 10.12 -1.53
N CYS A 143 -5.73 11.34 -1.60
CA CYS A 143 -5.80 12.12 -2.81
C CYS A 143 -4.83 13.29 -2.70
N SER A 144 -3.97 13.47 -3.70
CA SER A 144 -3.10 14.66 -3.77
C SER A 144 -3.96 15.93 -3.81
N THR A 145 -3.57 16.96 -3.08
CA THR A 145 -4.31 18.23 -3.04
C THR A 145 -4.24 18.98 -4.37
N ARG A 146 -3.23 18.70 -5.20
CA ARG A 146 -3.03 19.38 -6.49
C ARG A 146 -3.90 18.80 -7.62
N THR A 147 -4.16 17.50 -7.62
CA THR A 147 -4.84 16.81 -8.74
C THR A 147 -6.06 16.01 -8.30
N GLY A 148 -6.27 15.80 -7.01
CA GLY A 148 -7.27 14.85 -6.50
C GLY A 148 -6.89 13.38 -6.74
N ARG A 149 -5.71 13.08 -7.29
CA ARG A 149 -5.37 11.71 -7.70
C ARG A 149 -4.86 10.84 -6.54
N THR A 150 -5.28 9.58 -6.55
CA THR A 150 -4.74 8.53 -5.67
C THR A 150 -3.43 7.94 -6.21
N VAL A 151 -2.77 7.07 -5.44
CA VAL A 151 -1.58 6.32 -5.89
C VAL A 151 -1.91 5.42 -7.10
N LEU A 152 -3.09 4.80 -7.11
CA LEU A 152 -3.56 3.95 -8.21
C LEU A 152 -3.69 4.75 -9.51
N MET A 153 -4.29 5.95 -9.44
CA MET A 153 -4.45 6.85 -10.59
C MET A 153 -3.10 7.34 -11.13
N GLN A 154 -2.17 7.67 -10.24
CA GLN A 154 -0.84 8.13 -10.65
C GLN A 154 -0.04 7.02 -11.34
N ALA A 155 -0.02 5.81 -10.78
CA ALA A 155 0.58 4.64 -11.42
C ALA A 155 -0.09 4.30 -12.76
N ALA A 156 -1.42 4.43 -12.83
CA ALA A 156 -2.20 4.22 -14.05
C ALA A 156 -1.86 5.24 -15.15
N TRP A 157 -1.66 6.52 -14.80
CA TRP A 157 -1.23 7.56 -15.76
C TRP A 157 0.17 7.29 -16.32
N LEU A 158 1.09 6.87 -15.44
CA LEU A 158 2.50 6.67 -15.79
C LEU A 158 2.78 5.33 -16.48
N GLY A 159 1.81 4.41 -16.51
CA GLY A 159 1.94 3.13 -17.20
C GLY A 159 2.57 2.00 -16.38
N TYR A 160 2.71 2.18 -15.06
CA TYR A 160 3.38 1.21 -14.19
C TYR A 160 2.44 0.06 -13.80
N SER A 161 2.29 -0.89 -14.72
CA SER A 161 1.33 -2.00 -14.61
C SER A 161 1.58 -2.88 -13.38
N GLU A 162 2.84 -3.16 -13.05
CA GLU A 162 3.18 -3.96 -11.86
C GLU A 162 2.80 -3.23 -10.57
N VAL A 163 3.04 -1.92 -10.47
CA VAL A 163 2.61 -1.11 -9.31
C VAL A 163 1.09 -1.06 -9.21
N VAL A 164 0.38 -0.95 -10.34
CA VAL A 164 -1.09 -1.03 -10.38
C VAL A 164 -1.59 -2.37 -9.86
N GLU A 165 -1.00 -3.48 -10.31
CA GLU A 165 -1.35 -4.82 -9.85
C GLU A 165 -1.18 -4.94 -8.32
N VAL A 166 -0.04 -4.48 -7.78
CA VAL A 166 0.20 -4.46 -6.32
C VAL A 166 -0.87 -3.66 -5.57
N PHE A 167 -1.26 -2.49 -6.08
CA PHE A 167 -2.31 -1.69 -5.44
C PHE A 167 -3.68 -2.36 -5.48
N LEU A 168 -4.03 -3.03 -6.58
CA LEU A 168 -5.29 -3.77 -6.70
C LEU A 168 -5.32 -4.98 -5.76
N GLU A 169 -4.22 -5.72 -5.68
CA GLU A 169 -4.05 -6.83 -4.72
C GLU A 169 -4.20 -6.35 -3.26
N ALA A 170 -3.70 -5.15 -2.97
CA ALA A 170 -3.81 -4.52 -1.65
C ALA A 170 -5.17 -3.82 -1.39
N GLY A 171 -6.13 -3.93 -2.32
CA GLY A 171 -7.48 -3.41 -2.13
C GLY A 171 -7.65 -1.90 -2.35
N ALA A 172 -6.78 -1.28 -3.17
CA ALA A 172 -6.96 0.11 -3.57
C ALA A 172 -8.33 0.33 -4.24
N ARG A 173 -8.99 1.44 -3.91
CA ARG A 173 -10.30 1.77 -4.46
C ARG A 173 -10.19 2.30 -5.89
N MET A 174 -10.97 1.72 -6.80
CA MET A 174 -11.04 2.14 -8.20
C MET A 174 -12.14 3.18 -8.48
N ASP A 175 -13.06 3.38 -7.53
CA ASP A 175 -14.23 4.25 -7.63
C ASP A 175 -13.98 5.68 -7.12
N ILE A 176 -12.78 5.96 -6.61
CA ILE A 176 -12.37 7.33 -6.29
C ILE A 176 -12.17 8.07 -7.61
N CYS A 177 -12.51 9.36 -7.62
CA CYS A 177 -12.33 10.24 -8.77
C CYS A 177 -11.34 11.37 -8.46
N ASP A 178 -10.60 11.80 -9.48
CA ASP A 178 -9.74 12.98 -9.42
C ASP A 178 -10.56 14.29 -9.54
N SER A 179 -9.91 15.44 -9.61
CA SER A 179 -10.61 16.74 -9.67
C SER A 179 -11.48 16.95 -10.92
N ASP A 180 -11.31 16.15 -11.96
CA ASP A 180 -12.10 16.17 -13.19
C ASP A 180 -13.15 15.05 -13.22
N ASP A 181 -13.50 14.50 -12.04
CA ASP A 181 -14.35 13.33 -11.85
C ASP A 181 -13.83 12.06 -12.58
N ARG A 182 -12.52 12.00 -12.91
CA ARG A 182 -11.93 10.84 -13.62
C ARG A 182 -11.48 9.75 -12.66
N THR A 183 -11.82 8.50 -13.00
CA THR A 183 -11.32 7.30 -12.33
C THR A 183 -9.97 6.83 -12.89
N ALA A 184 -9.32 5.85 -12.25
CA ALA A 184 -8.11 5.22 -12.79
C ALA A 184 -8.34 4.59 -14.20
N LEU A 185 -9.57 4.16 -14.51
CA LEU A 185 -9.92 3.62 -15.82
C LEU A 185 -9.95 4.71 -16.90
N HIS A 186 -10.47 5.90 -16.59
CA HIS A 186 -10.40 7.06 -17.49
C HIS A 186 -8.95 7.43 -17.80
N ILE A 187 -8.14 7.56 -16.75
CA ILE A 187 -6.75 7.98 -16.83
C ILE A 187 -5.91 7.02 -17.67
N SER A 188 -6.03 5.70 -17.43
CA SER A 188 -5.31 4.69 -18.20
C SER A 188 -5.80 4.58 -19.64
N ALA A 189 -7.09 4.82 -19.88
CA ALA A 189 -7.67 4.81 -21.22
C ALA A 189 -7.18 5.99 -22.07
N GLU A 190 -7.17 7.21 -21.50
CA GLU A 190 -6.63 8.42 -22.13
C GLU A 190 -5.13 8.28 -22.45
N ALA A 191 -4.37 7.67 -21.53
CA ALA A 191 -2.94 7.45 -21.65
C ALA A 191 -2.54 6.23 -22.52
N ALA A 192 -3.51 5.51 -23.11
CA ALA A 192 -3.30 4.34 -23.96
C ALA A 192 -2.69 3.09 -23.29
N HIS A 193 -2.78 2.97 -21.96
CA HIS A 193 -2.15 1.87 -21.21
C HIS A 193 -3.05 0.63 -21.14
N ALA A 194 -3.09 -0.12 -22.25
CA ALA A 194 -3.96 -1.30 -22.41
C ALA A 194 -3.82 -2.37 -21.31
N SER A 195 -2.59 -2.64 -20.85
CA SER A 195 -2.35 -3.59 -19.74
C SER A 195 -3.03 -3.16 -18.45
N ILE A 196 -2.97 -1.88 -18.11
CA ILE A 196 -3.61 -1.32 -16.91
C ILE A 196 -5.13 -1.31 -17.05
N VAL A 197 -5.64 -0.98 -18.23
CA VAL A 197 -7.08 -1.08 -18.52
C VAL A 197 -7.55 -2.52 -18.30
N GLN A 198 -6.81 -3.52 -18.78
CA GLN A 198 -7.13 -4.92 -18.55
C GLN A 198 -7.11 -5.30 -17.07
N LEU A 199 -6.11 -4.86 -16.30
CA LEU A 199 -6.02 -5.10 -14.86
C LEU A 199 -7.22 -4.49 -14.10
N LEU A 200 -7.55 -3.23 -14.37
CA LEU A 200 -8.68 -2.54 -13.74
C LEU A 200 -10.02 -3.20 -14.09
N LEU A 201 -10.22 -3.59 -15.33
CA LEU A 201 -11.42 -4.32 -15.76
C LEU A 201 -11.54 -5.70 -15.11
N ALA A 202 -10.42 -6.43 -15.00
CA ALA A 202 -10.38 -7.72 -14.33
C ALA A 202 -10.69 -7.61 -12.83
N ALA A 203 -10.28 -6.50 -12.21
CA ALA A 203 -10.62 -6.17 -10.83
C ALA A 203 -12.07 -5.66 -10.64
N GLY A 204 -12.82 -5.44 -11.73
CA GLY A 204 -14.22 -5.02 -11.69
C GLY A 204 -14.46 -3.52 -11.73
N ALA A 205 -13.54 -2.72 -12.29
CA ALA A 205 -13.76 -1.30 -12.50
C ALA A 205 -15.00 -1.03 -13.37
N ASP A 206 -15.83 -0.07 -12.95
CA ASP A 206 -17.00 0.36 -13.71
C ASP A 206 -16.59 1.16 -14.97
N ARG A 207 -17.09 0.73 -16.11
CA ARG A 207 -16.77 1.24 -17.46
C ARG A 207 -17.66 2.41 -17.86
N ASP A 208 -18.80 2.54 -17.20
CA ASP A 208 -19.86 3.47 -17.56
C ASP A 208 -19.83 4.75 -16.70
N VAL A 209 -18.87 4.86 -15.77
CA VAL A 209 -18.61 6.11 -15.03
C VAL A 209 -18.30 7.21 -16.04
N GLN A 210 -18.86 8.38 -15.79
CA GLN A 210 -18.65 9.58 -16.60
C GLN A 210 -17.77 10.56 -15.82
N ASP A 211 -16.80 11.14 -16.52
CA ASP A 211 -16.02 12.28 -16.02
C ASP A 211 -16.86 13.58 -16.00
N HIS A 212 -16.23 14.68 -15.59
CA HIS A 212 -16.88 15.98 -15.48
C HIS A 212 -17.55 16.47 -16.78
N ASP A 213 -17.00 16.08 -17.92
CA ASP A 213 -17.50 16.44 -19.25
C ASP A 213 -18.52 15.43 -19.79
N GLY A 214 -18.91 14.43 -18.99
CA GLY A 214 -19.84 13.37 -19.38
C GLY A 214 -19.21 12.27 -20.22
N ARG A 215 -17.87 12.21 -20.31
CA ARG A 215 -17.14 11.23 -21.12
C ARG A 215 -16.87 9.97 -20.30
N THR A 216 -17.03 8.82 -20.93
CA THR A 216 -16.57 7.54 -20.36
C THR A 216 -15.13 7.26 -20.77
N ALA A 217 -14.49 6.28 -20.12
CA ALA A 217 -13.17 5.79 -20.54
C ALA A 217 -13.12 5.38 -22.02
N LEU A 218 -14.21 4.81 -22.56
CA LEU A 218 -14.32 4.42 -23.96
C LEU A 218 -14.29 5.64 -24.91
N MET A 219 -14.94 6.73 -24.52
CA MET A 219 -14.93 7.98 -25.29
C MET A 219 -13.53 8.58 -25.33
N LEU A 220 -12.84 8.65 -24.18
CA LEU A 220 -11.44 9.13 -24.10
C LEU A 220 -10.50 8.29 -24.98
N ALA A 221 -10.61 6.96 -24.92
CA ALA A 221 -9.82 6.06 -25.78
C ALA A 221 -10.12 6.27 -27.28
N THR A 222 -11.36 6.59 -27.63
CA THR A 222 -11.77 6.83 -29.01
C THR A 222 -11.25 8.17 -29.53
N GLU A 223 -11.34 9.23 -28.72
CA GLU A 223 -10.78 10.57 -29.02
C GLU A 223 -9.26 10.53 -29.19
N GLY A 224 -8.58 9.72 -28.38
CA GLY A 224 -7.13 9.48 -28.47
C GLY A 224 -6.70 8.53 -29.61
N TYR A 225 -7.64 7.93 -30.34
CA TYR A 225 -7.40 6.90 -31.37
C TYR A 225 -6.70 5.62 -30.84
N HIS A 226 -6.92 5.27 -29.58
CA HIS A 226 -6.30 4.13 -28.90
C HIS A 226 -7.06 2.82 -29.17
N ALA A 227 -6.87 2.28 -30.38
CA ALA A 227 -7.66 1.16 -30.88
C ALA A 227 -7.68 -0.08 -29.97
N GLU A 228 -6.56 -0.39 -29.31
CA GLU A 228 -6.47 -1.56 -28.43
C GLU A 228 -7.24 -1.37 -27.12
N VAL A 229 -7.05 -0.22 -26.46
CA VAL A 229 -7.84 0.17 -25.29
C VAL A 229 -9.34 0.18 -25.62
N ARG A 230 -9.71 0.71 -26.79
CA ARG A 230 -11.10 0.73 -27.24
C ARG A 230 -11.69 -0.67 -27.31
N ARG A 231 -10.98 -1.66 -27.87
CA ARG A 231 -11.45 -3.05 -27.92
C ARG A 231 -11.66 -3.64 -26.52
N LEU A 232 -10.71 -3.42 -25.62
CA LEU A 232 -10.83 -3.84 -24.22
C LEU A 232 -12.08 -3.24 -23.57
N LEU A 233 -12.35 -1.96 -23.82
CA LEU A 233 -13.49 -1.18 -23.31
C LEU A 233 -14.81 -1.40 -24.07
N GLU A 234 -14.82 -2.05 -25.22
CA GLU A 234 -16.02 -2.58 -25.88
C GLU A 234 -16.40 -3.99 -25.38
N GLY A 235 -15.47 -4.70 -24.75
CA GLY A 235 -15.70 -6.03 -24.17
C GLY A 235 -15.39 -7.15 -25.15
N HIS A 236 -14.63 -6.84 -26.20
CA HIS A 236 -14.12 -7.83 -27.13
C HIS A 236 -12.89 -8.51 -26.52
N PRO A 237 -12.87 -9.85 -26.37
CA PRO A 237 -11.67 -10.55 -25.94
C PRO A 237 -10.55 -10.32 -26.96
N VAL A 238 -9.34 -10.08 -26.46
CA VAL A 238 -8.12 -9.99 -27.28
C VAL A 238 -7.89 -11.35 -27.96
N PRO A 239 -7.66 -11.41 -29.28
CA PRO A 239 -7.50 -12.68 -30.01
C PRO A 239 -6.26 -13.49 -29.59
#